data_AF-A0A1H1DWL5-F1
#
_entry.id   AF-A0A1H1DWL5-F1
#
_cell.length_a   1.000
_cell.length_b   1.000
_cell.length_c   1.000
_cell.angle_alpha   90.00
_cell.angle_beta   90.00
_cell.angle_gamma   90.00
#
_symmetry.space_group_name_H-M   'P 1'
#
loop_
_entity.id
_entity.type
_entity.pdbx_description
1 polymer ?
#
loop_
_entity_poly.entity_id
_entity_poly.type
_entity_poly.pdbx_seq_one_letter_code
_entity_poly.pdbx_strand_id
1 'polypeptide(L)' 'MKRDTLSHLVRFLTVMLLVDAVGLVAWSLFPEGTTPRTYVLFGTLLVAPLVAFLVTYGPEVVPERD' A
#
# COMPACT_ATOMS: atom_id res chain seq x y z
N MET A 1 14.90 19.73 -1.28
CA MET A 1 13.52 20.04 -0.83
C MET A 1 12.45 19.61 -1.85
N LYS A 2 12.19 20.31 -2.97
CA LYS A 2 11.13 19.89 -3.93
C LYS A 2 11.32 18.49 -4.54
N ARG A 3 12.57 18.10 -4.80
CA ARG A 3 12.92 16.84 -5.46
C ARG A 3 12.76 15.63 -4.51
N ASP A 4 13.03 15.83 -3.23
CA ASP A 4 12.92 14.78 -2.21
C ASP A 4 11.44 14.47 -1.96
N THR A 5 10.62 15.51 -1.78
CA THR A 5 9.16 15.37 -1.68
C THR A 5 8.54 14.63 -2.87
N LEU A 6 8.96 14.95 -4.09
CA LEU A 6 8.46 14.29 -5.29
C LEU A 6 8.91 12.82 -5.34
N SER A 7 10.15 12.52 -4.93
CA SER A 7 10.64 11.15 -4.83
C SER A 7 9.84 10.31 -3.83
N HIS A 8 9.58 10.84 -2.62
CA HIS A 8 8.76 10.15 -1.63
C HIS A 8 7.32 9.95 -2.11
N LEU A 9 6.73 10.96 -2.75
CA LEU A 9 5.38 10.85 -3.31
C LEU A 9 5.31 9.76 -4.39
N VAL A 10 6.26 9.74 -5.33
CA VAL A 10 6.31 8.72 -6.38
C VAL A 10 6.49 7.33 -5.78
N ARG A 11 7.37 7.16 -4.79
CA ARG A 11 7.57 5.89 -4.09
C ARG A 11 6.29 5.45 -3.37
N PHE A 12 5.65 6.36 -2.64
CA PHE A 12 4.41 6.10 -1.93
C PHE A 12 3.32 5.62 -2.89
N LEU A 13 3.07 6.38 -3.96
CA LEU A 13 2.05 6.04 -4.95
C LEU A 13 2.36 4.71 -5.65
N THR A 14 3.62 4.46 -5.98
CA THR A 14 4.04 3.21 -6.61
C THR A 14 3.74 2.01 -5.71
N VAL A 15 4.12 2.08 -4.43
CA VAL A 15 3.87 0.98 -3.48
C VAL A 15 2.38 0.78 -3.25
N MET A 16 1.62 1.87 -3.07
CA MET A 16 0.16 1.82 -2.87
C MET A 16 -0.52 1.12 -4.04
N LEU A 17 -0.22 1.54 -5.28
CA LEU A 17 -0.80 0.96 -6.49
C LEU A 17 -0.42 -0.52 -6.68
N LEU A 18 0.80 -0.91 -6.31
CA LEU A 18 1.21 -2.32 -6.34
C LEU A 18 0.41 -3.17 -5.35
N VAL A 19 0.20 -2.67 -4.13
CA VAL A 19 -0.62 -3.37 -3.11
C VAL A 19 -2.08 -3.44 -3.56
N ASP A 20 -2.63 -2.36 -4.13
CA ASP A 20 -3.98 -2.36 -4.71
C ASP A 20 -4.12 -3.39 -5.83
N ALA A 21 -3.14 -3.48 -6.73
CA ALA A 21 -3.14 -4.48 -7.79
C ALA A 21 -3.17 -5.92 -7.23
N VAL A 22 -2.39 -6.19 -6.18
CA VAL A 22 -2.42 -7.49 -5.48
C VAL A 22 -3.78 -7.74 -4.83
N GLY A 23 -4.37 -6.73 -4.19
CA GLY A 23 -5.70 -6.85 -3.59
C GLY A 23 -6.80 -7.09 -4.61
N LEU A 24 -6.73 -6.46 -5.78
CA LEU A 24 -7.66 -6.70 -6.90
C LEU A 24 -7.51 -8.11 -7.49
N VAL A 25 -6.27 -8.61 -7.59
CA VAL A 25 -6.02 -10.01 -7.98
C VAL A 25 -6.64 -10.95 -6.94
N ALA A 26 -6.38 -10.75 -5.65
CA ALA A 26 -6.97 -11.56 -4.59
C ALA A 26 -8.52 -11.50 -4.60
N TRP A 27 -9.08 -10.32 -4.84
CA TRP A 27 -10.53 -10.10 -4.95
C TRP A 27 -11.16 -10.89 -6.09
N SER A 28 -10.49 -10.95 -7.24
CA SER A 28 -10.96 -11.69 -8.42
C SER A 28 -11.02 -13.21 -8.23
N LEU A 29 -10.35 -13.74 -7.21
CA LEU A 29 -10.38 -15.17 -6.88
C LEU A 29 -11.68 -15.58 -6.17
N PHE A 30 -12.47 -14.62 -5.68
CA PHE A 30 -13.71 -14.90 -4.95
C PHE A 30 -14.95 -14.75 -5.85
N PRO A 31 -15.96 -15.62 -5.70
CA PRO A 31 -17.22 -15.49 -6.42
C PRO A 31 -17.92 -14.15 -6.15
N GLU A 32 -18.68 -13.71 -7.14
CA GLU A 32 -19.46 -12.47 -7.08
C GLU A 32 -20.48 -12.51 -5.94
N GLY A 33 -20.72 -11.37 -5.29
CA GLY A 33 -21.71 -11.25 -4.22
C GLY A 33 -21.34 -11.91 -2.90
N THR A 34 -20.14 -12.45 -2.76
CA THR A 34 -19.69 -13.10 -1.51
C THR A 34 -19.08 -12.10 -0.53
N THR A 35 -19.30 -12.32 0.77
CA THR A 35 -18.73 -11.49 1.85
C THR A 35 -17.19 -11.40 1.82
N PRO A 36 -16.42 -12.46 1.52
CA PRO A 36 -14.97 -12.38 1.40
C PRO A 36 -14.50 -11.35 0.37
N ARG A 37 -15.23 -11.21 -0.75
CA ARG A 37 -14.93 -10.25 -1.81
C ARG A 37 -15.00 -8.80 -1.27
N THR A 38 -15.96 -8.51 -0.42
CA THR A 38 -16.08 -7.22 0.30
C THR A 38 -14.92 -7.01 1.27
N TYR A 39 -14.57 -8.03 2.07
CA TYR A 39 -13.45 -7.91 3.02
C TYR A 39 -12.11 -7.68 2.33
N VAL A 40 -11.87 -8.30 1.18
CA VAL A 40 -10.63 -8.07 0.42
C VAL A 40 -10.56 -6.62 -0.08
N LEU A 41 -11.63 -6.06 -0.64
CA LEU A 41 -11.61 -4.66 -1.09
C LEU A 41 -11.41 -3.69 0.06
N PHE A 42 -12.20 -3.81 1.13
CA PHE A 42 -12.08 -2.92 2.28
C PHE A 42 -10.74 -3.08 3.00
N GLY A 43 -10.27 -4.32 3.14
CA GLY A 43 -8.96 -4.60 3.72
C GLY A 43 -7.84 -3.98 2.91
N THR A 44 -7.87 -4.14 1.58
CA THR A 44 -6.84 -3.56 0.68
C THR A 44 -6.86 -2.03 0.74
N LEU A 45 -8.04 -1.40 0.75
CA LEU A 45 -8.20 0.05 0.84
C LEU A 45 -7.52 0.64 2.09
N LEU A 46 -7.51 -0.11 3.20
CA LEU A 46 -6.83 0.29 4.43
C LEU A 46 -5.35 -0.09 4.44
N VAL A 47 -5.00 -1.29 3.98
CA VAL A 47 -3.64 -1.83 4.03
C VAL A 47 -2.71 -1.13 3.03
N ALA A 48 -3.17 -0.82 1.82
CA ALA A 48 -2.37 -0.18 0.78
C ALA A 48 -1.70 1.14 1.23
N PRO A 49 -2.43 2.14 1.77
CA PRO A 49 -1.80 3.37 2.23
C PRO A 49 -0.89 3.15 3.45
N LEU A 50 -1.21 2.21 4.35
CA LEU A 50 -0.38 1.89 5.51
C LEU A 50 0.96 1.28 5.11
N VAL A 51 0.94 0.31 4.19
CA VAL A 51 2.15 -0.31 3.66
C VAL A 51 2.97 0.71 2.86
N ALA A 52 2.32 1.50 2.01
CA ALA A 52 2.99 2.56 1.27
C ALA A 52 3.66 3.58 2.19
N PHE A 53 3.00 3.96 3.29
CA PHE A 53 3.57 4.84 4.30
C PHE A 53 4.80 4.22 4.96
N LEU A 54 4.68 3.00 5.49
CA LEU A 54 5.77 2.31 6.18
C LEU A 54 6.98 2.07 5.26
N VAL A 55 6.75 1.68 4.01
CA VAL A 55 7.84 1.43 3.05
C VAL A 55 8.50 2.73 2.62
N THR A 56 7.76 3.83 2.52
CA THR A 56 8.30 5.12 2.07
C THR A 56 9.04 5.86 3.17
N TYR A 57 8.46 5.90 4.38
CA TYR A 57 8.94 6.73 5.49
C TYR A 57 9.51 5.92 6.66
N GLY A 58 9.20 4.63 6.78
CA GLY A 58 9.68 3.77 7.88
C GLY A 58 11.20 3.78 8.08
N PRO A 59 12.03 3.74 7.02
CA PRO A 59 13.48 3.84 7.15
C PRO A 59 13.97 5.14 7.80
N GLU A 60 13.19 6.23 7.70
CA GLU A 60 13.54 7.52 8.30
C GLU A 60 13.31 7.54 9.82
N VAL A 61 12.55 6.57 10.35
CA VAL A 61 12.15 6.49 11.76
C VAL A 61 12.95 5.45 12.54
N VAL A 62 13.76 4.63 11.88
CA VAL A 62 14.67 3.67 12.54
C VAL A 62 16.00 4.38 12.79
N PRO A 63 16.37 4.68 14.04
CA PRO A 63 17.67 5.27 14.32
C PRO A 63 18.75 4.27 13.94
N GLU A 64 19.74 4.75 13.19
CA GLU A 64 20.97 4.05 12.88
C GLU A 64 21.59 3.61 14.22
N ARG A 65 21.59 2.30 14.50
CA ARG A 65 22.29 1.76 15.67
C ARG A 65 23.76 1.67 15.29
N ASP A 66 24.50 2.73 15.57
CA ASP A 66 25.95 2.69 15.76
C ASP A 66 26.31 1.92 17.04
#